data_AF-A0A093BG54-F1
#
_entry.id   AF-A0A093BG54-F1
#
_cell.length_a   1.000
_cell.length_b   1.000
_cell.length_c   1.000
_cell.angle_alpha   90.00
_cell.angle_beta   90.00
_cell.angle_gamma   90.00
#
_symmetry.space_group_name_H-M   'P 1'
#
loop_
_entity.id
_entity.type
_entity.pdbx_description
1 polymer ?
#
loop_
_entity_poly.entity_id
_entity_poly.type
_entity_poly.pdbx_seq_one_letter_code
_entity_poly.pdbx_strand_id
1 'polypeptide(L)' 'RSAKAGLQFPVGRVYRLLKRGNYANRVGPGAAIYLAAVLEYLSAEILELAGNAAQENKKTRILPRHIQLAVR' A
#
# COMPACT_ATOMS: atom_id res chain seq x y z
N ARG A 1 0.58 -16.79 -1.57
CA ARG A 1 0.86 -15.90 -2.73
C ARG A 1 1.69 -14.71 -2.28
N SER A 2 1.25 -13.92 -1.29
CA SER A 2 2.04 -12.82 -0.72
C SER A 2 3.40 -13.23 -0.18
N ALA A 3 3.46 -14.24 0.72
CA ALA A 3 4.74 -14.72 1.26
C ALA A 3 5.73 -15.19 0.18
N LYS A 4 5.26 -15.85 -0.89
CA LYS A 4 6.11 -16.25 -2.03
C LYS A 4 6.58 -15.08 -2.88
N ALA A 5 5.84 -13.97 -2.87
CA ALA A 5 6.19 -12.73 -3.57
C ALA A 5 6.97 -11.75 -2.69
N GLY A 6 7.24 -12.09 -1.42
CA GLY A 6 7.93 -11.20 -0.48
C GLY A 6 7.14 -9.96 -0.05
N LEU A 7 5.80 -9.97 -0.18
CA LEU A 7 4.93 -8.82 0.10
C LEU A 7 4.16 -9.01 1.41
N GLN A 8 4.01 -7.93 2.19
CA GLN A 8 3.07 -7.86 3.31
C GLN A 8 1.62 -7.72 2.83
N PHE A 9 1.41 -7.03 1.72
CA PHE A 9 0.08 -6.78 1.17
C PHE A 9 -0.57 -8.07 0.63
N PRO A 10 -1.90 -8.19 0.73
CA PRO A 10 -2.60 -9.43 0.42
C PRO A 10 -2.84 -9.59 -1.10
N VAL A 11 -1.88 -10.17 -1.84
CA VAL A 11 -1.96 -10.47 -3.29
C VAL A 11 -3.25 -11.20 -3.66
N GLY A 12 -3.69 -12.18 -2.85
CA GLY A 12 -4.93 -12.92 -3.10
C GLY A 12 -6.19 -12.05 -3.02
N ARG A 13 -6.22 -11.09 -2.09
CA ARG A 13 -7.32 -10.13 -1.96
C ARG A 13 -7.33 -9.16 -3.12
N VAL A 14 -6.17 -8.63 -3.51
CA VAL A 14 -6.02 -7.75 -4.69
C VAL A 14 -6.50 -8.47 -5.96
N TYR A 15 -6.09 -9.71 -6.18
CA TYR A 15 -6.56 -10.51 -7.32
C TYR A 15 -8.08 -10.67 -7.35
N ARG A 16 -8.70 -10.95 -6.21
CA ARG A 16 -10.16 -11.07 -6.10
C ARG A 16 -10.87 -9.74 -6.38
N LEU A 17 -10.34 -8.62 -5.88
CA LEU A 17 -10.88 -7.29 -6.13
C LEU A 17 -10.78 -6.91 -7.61
N LEU A 18 -9.65 -7.21 -8.27
CA LEU A 18 -9.49 -7.00 -9.71
C LEU A 18 -10.51 -7.79 -10.54
N LYS A 19 -10.81 -9.04 -10.16
CA LYS A 19 -11.86 -9.82 -10.83
C LYS A 19 -13.26 -9.28 -10.57
N ARG A 20 -13.55 -8.82 -9.35
CA ARG A 20 -14.87 -8.26 -8.99
C ARG A 20 -15.13 -6.90 -9.65
N GLY A 21 -14.08 -6.11 -9.87
CA GLY A 21 -14.18 -4.77 -10.45
C GLY A 21 -14.46 -4.74 -11.95
N ASN A 22 -14.51 -5.89 -12.63
CA ASN A 22 -14.77 -6.00 -14.08
C ASN A 22 -13.85 -5.11 -14.95
N TYR A 23 -12.61 -4.89 -14.52
CA TYR A 23 -11.63 -4.07 -15.26
C TYR A 23 -11.18 -4.71 -16.59
N ALA A 24 -11.26 -6.05 -16.69
CA ALA A 24 -10.95 -6.80 -17.89
C ALA A 24 -11.62 -8.18 -17.86
N ASN A 25 -11.87 -8.78 -19.04
CA ASN A 25 -12.44 -10.13 -19.17
C ASN A 25 -11.56 -11.22 -18.53
N ARG A 26 -10.24 -11.03 -18.51
CA ARG A 26 -9.26 -11.93 -17.88
C ARG A 26 -8.23 -11.12 -17.10
N VAL A 27 -7.90 -11.57 -15.90
CA VAL A 27 -6.87 -10.96 -15.05
C VAL A 27 -5.80 -12.02 -14.76
N GLY A 28 -4.57 -11.74 -15.19
CA GLY A 28 -3.41 -12.58 -14.92
C GLY A 28 -2.95 -12.51 -13.46
N PRO A 29 -2.34 -13.57 -12.90
CA PRO A 29 -1.87 -13.57 -11.52
C PRO A 29 -0.75 -12.54 -11.28
N GLY A 30 0.10 -12.28 -12.28
CA GLY A 30 1.17 -11.29 -12.21
C GLY A 30 0.65 -9.86 -11.99
N ALA A 31 -0.50 -9.50 -12.56
CA ALA A 31 -1.11 -8.19 -12.37
C ALA A 31 -1.43 -7.89 -10.90
N ALA A 32 -1.91 -8.90 -10.16
CA ALA A 32 -2.20 -8.73 -8.74
C ALA A 32 -0.94 -8.70 -7.87
N ILE A 33 0.13 -9.39 -8.28
CA ILE A 33 1.43 -9.30 -7.58
C ILE A 33 1.99 -7.89 -7.75
N TYR A 34 2.03 -7.40 -8.99
CA TYR A 34 2.54 -6.07 -9.30
C TYR A 34 1.74 -4.97 -8.60
N LEU A 35 0.41 -5.02 -8.70
CA LEU A 35 -0.44 -4.03 -8.03
C LEU A 35 -0.29 -4.08 -6.50
N ALA A 36 -0.20 -5.27 -5.90
CA ALA A 36 0.04 -5.38 -4.46
C ALA A 36 1.39 -4.77 -4.06
N ALA A 37 2.44 -5.00 -4.84
CA ALA A 37 3.77 -4.42 -4.60
C ALA A 37 3.76 -2.90 -4.68
N VAL A 38 3.12 -2.33 -5.71
CA VAL A 38 3.03 -0.87 -5.88
C VAL A 38 2.23 -0.24 -4.73
N LEU A 39 1.11 -0.85 -4.33
CA LEU A 39 0.31 -0.37 -3.20
C LEU A 39 1.08 -0.43 -1.88
N GLU A 40 1.88 -1.48 -1.68
CA GLU A 40 2.74 -1.63 -0.50
C GLU A 40 3.84 -0.57 -0.49
N TYR A 41 4.51 -0.36 -1.61
CA TYR A 41 5.54 0.69 -1.76
C TYR A 41 4.98 2.08 -1.46
N LEU A 42 3.87 2.47 -2.09
CA LEU A 42 3.26 3.79 -1.85
C LEU A 42 2.82 3.96 -0.39
N SER A 43 2.32 2.88 0.23
CA SER A 43 1.93 2.91 1.65
C SER A 43 3.15 3.07 2.56
N ALA A 44 4.25 2.36 2.26
CA ALA A 44 5.49 2.46 3.02
C ALA A 44 6.08 3.89 2.94
N GLU A 45 6.16 4.45 1.73
CA GLU A 45 6.69 5.80 1.49
C GLU A 45 5.91 6.87 2.28
N ILE A 46 4.58 6.84 2.18
CA ILE A 46 3.73 7.80 2.91
C ILE A 46 3.87 7.62 4.42
N LEU A 47 3.97 6.38 4.91
CA LEU A 47 4.13 6.10 6.34
C LEU A 47 5.50 6.52 6.87
N GLU A 48 6.57 6.40 6.07
CA GLU A 48 7.91 6.87 6.42
C GLU A 48 7.91 8.39 6.59
N LEU A 49 7.42 9.13 5.60
CA LEU A 49 7.34 10.59 5.65
C LEU A 49 6.42 11.08 6.79
N ALA A 50 5.26 10.44 6.98
CA ALA A 50 4.35 10.79 8.06
C ALA A 50 4.90 10.42 9.44
N GLY A 51 5.71 9.35 9.53
CA GLY A 51 6.44 8.96 10.73
C GLY A 51 7.48 9.99 11.13
N ASN A 52 8.28 10.46 10.17
CA ASN A 52 9.26 11.53 10.37
C ASN A 52 8.58 12.81 10.87
N ALA A 53 7.50 13.24 10.21
CA ALA A 53 6.71 14.40 10.65
C ALA A 53 6.09 14.23 12.05
N ALA A 54 5.73 13.01 12.44
CA ALA A 54 5.26 12.73 13.81
C ALA A 54 6.39 12.87 14.83
N GLN A 55 7.58 12.35 14.51
CA GLN A 55 8.76 12.41 15.36
C GLN A 55 9.26 13.85 15.55
N GLU A 56 9.28 14.66 14.50
CA GLU A 56 9.59 16.10 14.56
C GLU A 56 8.64 16.85 15.50
N ASN A 57 7.36 16.48 15.48
CA ASN A 57 6.34 17.00 16.39
C ASN A 57 6.38 16.36 17.79
N LYS A 58 7.40 15.55 18.10
CA LYS A 58 7.59 14.82 19.37
C LYS A 58 6.37 13.95 19.73
N LYS A 59 5.74 13.34 18.72
CA LYS A 59 4.61 12.41 18.89
C LYS A 59 5.02 11.01 18.51
N THR A 60 4.57 10.02 19.29
CA THR A 60 4.79 8.58 19.00
C THR A 60 3.72 7.99 18.07
N ARG A 61 2.61 8.71 17.84
CA ARG A 61 1.50 8.27 16.99
C ARG A 61 1.38 9.19 15.77
N ILE A 62 1.25 8.60 14.59
CA ILE A 62 0.89 9.32 13.35
C ILE A 62 -0.56 9.81 13.46
N LEU A 63 -0.78 11.10 13.17
CA LEU A 63 -2.08 11.76 13.15
C LEU A 63 -2.38 12.25 11.72
N PRO A 64 -3.64 12.57 11.38
CA PRO A 64 -3.99 13.09 10.05
C PRO A 64 -3.14 14.30 9.60
N ARG A 65 -2.73 15.16 10.54
CA ARG A 65 -1.83 16.29 10.25
C ARG A 65 -0.46 15.85 9.73
N HIS A 66 0.12 14.77 10.27
CA HIS A 66 1.43 14.28 9.81
C HIS A 66 1.33 13.70 8.40
N ILE A 67 0.21 13.03 8.07
CA ILE A 67 -0.07 12.57 6.70
C ILE A 67 -0.24 13.77 5.76
N GLN A 68 -0.97 14.79 6.17
CA GLN A 68 -1.13 16.03 5.38
C GLN A 68 0.20 16.74 5.10
N LEU A 69 1.14 16.70 6.04
CA LEU A 69 2.49 17.25 5.86
C LEU A 69 3.35 16.38 4.94
N ALA A 70 3.21 15.06 5.01
CA ALA A 70 3.92 14.11 4.15
C ALA A 70 3.50 14.15 2.67
N VAL A 71 2.28 14.61 2.39
CA VAL A 71 1.69 14.65 1.04
C VAL A 71 1.70 16.06 0.43
N ARG A 72 2.13 17.08 1.19
CA ARG A 72 2.29 18.46 0.69
C ARG A 72 3.64 18.66 0.03
#